data_AF-A0A7K4B4Z6-F1
#
_entry.id   AF-A0A7K4B4Z6-F1
#
_cell.length_a   1.000
_cell.length_b   1.000
_cell.length_c   1.000
_cell.angle_alpha   90.00
_cell.angle_beta   90.00
_cell.angle_gamma   90.00
#
_symmetry.space_group_name_H-M   'P 1'
#
loop_
_entity.id
_entity.type
_entity.pdbx_description
1 polymer ?
#
loop_
_entity_poly.entity_id
_entity_poly.type
_entity_poly.pdbx_seq_one_letter_code
_entity_poly.pdbx_strand_id
1 'polypeptide(L)'
;MDDKSDDMISGILNGSDEFILLFIDIISRIIEMFAVLLIFGSVVRGSARYFLVKDPHDKDDIQKFSGFRQYLGQCLLLGLELLIAADVIRTVALDLTLERVAGLGSVVRLIHLGFRFSKLGRLSG
;
A
#
# COMPACT_ATOMS: atom_id res chain seq x y z
N MET A 1 19.91 37.24 20.83
CA MET A 1 20.60 36.26 21.70
C MET A 1 19.92 34.92 21.50
N ASP A 2 19.76 34.51 20.24
CA ASP A 2 18.64 33.65 19.81
C ASP A 2 19.14 32.37 19.12
N ASP A 3 20.42 32.35 18.74
CA ASP A 3 21.07 31.25 18.02
C ASP A 3 21.09 29.97 18.87
N LYS A 4 21.73 30.00 20.05
CA LYS A 4 21.97 28.85 20.95
C LYS A 4 20.72 28.04 21.37
N SER A 5 19.51 28.61 21.25
CA SER A 5 18.26 27.91 21.56
C SER A 5 17.78 27.06 20.37
N ASP A 6 18.07 27.47 19.14
CA ASP A 6 17.64 26.82 17.91
C ASP A 6 18.52 25.59 17.58
N ASP A 7 19.83 25.64 17.87
CA ASP A 7 20.73 24.48 17.76
C ASP A 7 20.44 23.37 18.79
N MET A 8 19.94 23.72 19.99
CA MET A 8 19.47 22.70 20.94
C MET A 8 18.12 22.07 20.53
N ILE A 9 17.20 22.86 19.98
CA ILE A 9 15.90 22.34 19.52
C ILE A 9 16.08 21.44 18.29
N SER A 10 16.89 21.85 17.31
CA SER A 10 17.16 21.06 16.10
C SER A 10 17.90 19.73 16.39
N GLY A 11 18.81 19.71 17.37
CA GLY A 11 19.47 18.49 17.83
C GLY A 11 18.53 17.48 18.51
N ILE A 12 17.51 17.97 19.26
CA ILE A 12 16.49 17.12 19.88
C ILE A 12 15.50 16.59 18.85
N LEU A 13 15.09 17.40 17.86
CA LEU A 13 14.12 17.00 16.85
C LEU A 13 14.70 15.99 15.84
N ASN A 14 15.96 16.17 15.42
CA ASN A 14 16.62 15.23 14.50
C ASN A 14 16.73 13.81 15.08
N GLY A 15 16.99 13.68 16.39
CA GLY A 15 17.09 12.37 17.03
C GLY A 15 15.75 11.63 17.11
N SER A 16 14.64 12.36 17.30
CA SER A 16 13.30 11.76 17.28
C SER A 16 12.86 11.34 15.87
N ASP A 17 13.20 12.13 14.86
CA ASP A 17 12.81 11.84 13.47
C ASP A 17 13.51 10.58 12.96
N GLU A 18 14.81 10.43 13.22
CA GLU A 18 15.56 9.23 12.82
C GLU A 18 14.99 7.95 13.46
N PHE A 19 14.59 8.01 14.73
CA PHE A 19 13.96 6.89 15.42
C PHE A 19 12.58 6.53 14.82
N ILE A 20 11.77 7.53 14.50
CA ILE A 20 10.45 7.33 13.88
C ILE A 20 10.60 6.73 12.48
N LEU A 21 11.52 7.24 11.66
CA LEU A 21 11.78 6.74 10.31
C LEU A 21 12.28 5.29 10.35
N LEU A 22 13.19 4.96 11.28
CA LEU A 22 13.65 3.58 11.49
C LEU A 22 12.50 2.65 11.87
N PHE A 23 11.65 3.07 12.81
CA PHE A 23 10.53 2.27 13.28
C PHE A 23 9.53 1.98 12.16
N ILE A 24 9.21 3.01 11.36
CA ILE A 24 8.31 2.88 10.22
C ILE A 24 8.92 1.98 9.15
N ASP A 25 10.21 2.14 8.84
CA ASP A 25 10.92 1.28 7.87
C ASP A 25 10.83 -0.20 8.27
N ILE A 26 11.09 -0.51 9.55
CA ILE A 26 11.01 -1.86 10.10
C ILE A 26 9.60 -2.43 9.97
N ILE A 27 8.57 -1.69 10.38
CA ILE A 27 7.18 -2.16 10.30
C ILE A 27 6.77 -2.41 8.84
N SER A 28 7.05 -1.46 7.94
CA SER A 28 6.74 -1.62 6.51
C SER A 28 7.40 -2.86 5.92
N ARG A 29 8.67 -3.11 6.26
CA ARG A 29 9.41 -4.30 5.80
C ARG A 29 8.77 -5.60 6.30
N ILE A 30 8.34 -5.63 7.56
CA ILE A 30 7.67 -6.80 8.15
C ILE A 30 6.35 -7.08 7.44
N ILE A 31 5.54 -6.04 7.20
CA ILE A 31 4.25 -6.19 6.50
C ILE A 31 4.47 -6.68 5.07
N GLU A 32 5.45 -6.12 4.36
CA GLU A 32 5.80 -6.53 3.00
C GLU A 32 6.19 -8.01 2.95
N MET A 33 7.10 -8.45 3.82
CA MET A 33 7.52 -9.84 3.91
C MET A 33 6.35 -10.78 4.24
N PHE A 34 5.47 -10.37 5.16
CA PHE A 34 4.28 -11.14 5.50
C PHE A 34 3.31 -11.29 4.33
N ALA A 35 3.06 -10.20 3.59
CA ALA A 35 2.19 -10.21 2.42
C ALA A 35 2.74 -11.11 1.31
N VAL A 36 4.05 -11.02 1.04
CA VAL A 36 4.74 -11.90 0.08
C VAL A 36 4.62 -13.37 0.50
N LEU A 37 4.80 -13.69 1.78
CA LEU A 37 4.65 -15.05 2.29
C LEU A 37 3.21 -15.56 2.16
N LEU A 38 2.21 -14.74 2.42
CA LEU A 38 0.80 -15.11 2.24
C LEU A 38 0.48 -15.39 0.77
N ILE A 39 0.91 -14.50 -0.13
CA ILE A 39 0.73 -14.68 -1.58
C ILE A 39 1.41 -15.98 -2.02
N PHE A 40 2.70 -16.13 -1.71
CA PHE A 40 3.47 -17.31 -2.09
C PHE A 40 2.89 -18.60 -1.52
N GLY A 41 2.60 -18.62 -0.21
CA GLY A 41 2.02 -19.78 0.47
C GLY A 41 0.66 -20.18 -0.09
N SER A 42 -0.20 -19.21 -0.43
CA SER A 42 -1.50 -19.49 -1.04
C SER A 42 -1.36 -20.10 -2.44
N VAL A 43 -0.41 -19.64 -3.23
CA VAL A 43 -0.09 -20.17 -4.56
C VAL A 43 0.46 -21.60 -4.46
N VAL A 44 1.41 -21.84 -3.56
CA VAL A 44 1.98 -23.18 -3.34
C VAL A 44 0.90 -24.15 -2.87
N ARG A 45 0.11 -23.76 -1.86
CA ARG A 45 -0.95 -24.61 -1.29
C ARG A 45 -2.06 -24.89 -2.30
N GLY A 46 -2.46 -23.88 -3.06
CA GLY A 46 -3.46 -24.01 -4.11
C GLY A 46 -3.00 -24.95 -5.23
N SER A 47 -1.77 -24.76 -5.72
CA SER A 47 -1.18 -25.62 -6.75
C SER A 47 -1.01 -27.06 -6.29
N ALA A 48 -0.56 -27.28 -5.05
CA ALA A 48 -0.40 -28.62 -4.48
C ALA A 48 -1.74 -29.36 -4.39
N ARG A 49 -2.81 -28.68 -3.93
CA ARG A 49 -4.17 -29.25 -3.91
C ARG A 49 -4.67 -29.61 -5.30
N TYR A 50 -4.42 -28.78 -6.30
CA TYR A 50 -4.86 -29.03 -7.68
C TYR A 50 -4.17 -30.27 -8.28
N PHE A 51 -2.86 -30.43 -8.05
CA PHE A 51 -2.11 -31.58 -8.55
C PHE A 51 -2.40 -32.89 -7.79
N LEU A 52 -2.59 -32.84 -6.47
CA LEU A 52 -2.79 -34.02 -5.63
C LEU A 52 -4.21 -34.61 -5.69
N VAL A 53 -5.22 -33.80 -6.05
CA VAL A 53 -6.63 -34.22 -6.13
C VAL A 53 -7.05 -34.50 -7.58
N LYS A 54 -6.09 -34.54 -8.51
CA LYS A 54 -6.34 -34.82 -9.92
C LYS A 54 -6.62 -36.31 -10.13
N ASP A 55 -7.88 -36.69 -9.91
CA ASP A 55 -8.38 -38.00 -10.28
C ASP A 55 -8.65 -38.02 -11.81
N PRO A 56 -8.03 -38.90 -12.60
CA PRO A 56 -8.12 -38.89 -14.06
C PRO A 56 -9.52 -39.11 -14.64
N HIS A 57 -10.49 -39.51 -13.82
CA HIS A 57 -11.82 -39.95 -14.24
C HIS A 57 -12.94 -38.93 -14.00
N ASP A 58 -12.61 -37.75 -13.45
CA ASP A 58 -13.58 -36.76 -13.01
C ASP A 58 -13.87 -35.70 -14.10
N LYS A 59 -15.16 -35.49 -14.41
CA LYS A 59 -15.63 -34.55 -15.43
C LYS A 59 -15.86 -33.13 -14.89
N ASP A 60 -15.66 -32.92 -13.58
CA ASP A 60 -15.83 -31.63 -12.91
C ASP A 60 -14.58 -30.73 -12.89
N ASP A 61 -13.65 -30.93 -13.83
CA ASP A 61 -12.39 -30.17 -13.93
C ASP A 61 -12.63 -28.65 -14.02
N ILE A 62 -13.73 -28.24 -14.67
CA ILE A 62 -14.16 -26.84 -14.76
C ILE A 62 -14.51 -26.27 -13.38
N GLN A 63 -15.21 -27.04 -12.54
CA GLN A 63 -15.67 -26.59 -11.23
C GLN A 63 -14.51 -26.57 -10.22
N LYS A 64 -13.58 -27.52 -10.31
CA LYS A 64 -12.33 -27.52 -9.53
C LYS A 64 -11.42 -26.34 -9.88
N PHE A 65 -11.26 -26.04 -11.17
CA PHE A 65 -10.47 -24.90 -11.63
C PHE A 65 -11.07 -23.55 -11.22
N SER A 66 -12.41 -23.43 -11.29
CA SER A 66 -13.16 -22.27 -10.81
C SER A 66 -12.87 -21.98 -9.33
N GLY A 67 -12.99 -23.00 -8.46
CA GLY A 67 -12.73 -22.85 -7.03
C GLY A 67 -11.28 -22.48 -6.71
N PHE A 68 -10.31 -23.05 -7.42
CA PHE A 68 -8.90 -22.69 -7.31
C PHE A 68 -8.65 -21.22 -7.68
N ARG A 69 -9.21 -20.76 -8.82
CA ARG A 69 -9.05 -19.37 -9.27
C ARG A 69 -9.71 -18.37 -8.32
N GLN A 70 -10.85 -18.73 -7.72
CA GLN A 70 -11.52 -17.89 -6.74
C GLN A 70 -10.72 -17.79 -5.43
N TYR A 71 -10.19 -18.90 -4.94
CA TYR A 71 -9.32 -18.90 -3.75
C TYR A 71 -8.03 -18.09 -3.98
N LEU A 72 -7.35 -18.31 -5.11
CA LEU A 72 -6.15 -17.53 -5.44
C LEU A 72 -6.45 -16.05 -5.61
N GLY A 73 -7.57 -15.71 -6.26
CA GLY A 73 -7.99 -14.32 -6.41
C GLY A 73 -8.18 -13.62 -5.06
N GLN A 74 -8.81 -14.30 -4.09
CA GLN A 74 -9.00 -13.76 -2.74
C GLN A 74 -7.67 -13.56 -2.00
N CYS A 75 -6.76 -14.55 -2.04
CA CYS A 75 -5.47 -14.44 -1.38
C CYS A 75 -4.56 -13.38 -2.03
N LEU A 76 -4.58 -13.27 -3.36
CA LEU A 76 -3.82 -12.25 -4.08
C LEU A 76 -4.34 -10.84 -3.79
N LEU A 77 -5.65 -10.66 -3.73
CA LEU A 77 -6.26 -9.35 -3.44
C LEU A 77 -5.93 -8.91 -2.01
N LEU A 78 -6.03 -9.82 -1.04
CA LEU A 78 -5.62 -9.55 0.35
C LEU A 78 -4.12 -9.23 0.46
N GLY A 79 -3.28 -10.00 -0.22
CA GLY A 79 -1.84 -9.74 -0.25
C GLY A 79 -1.51 -8.38 -0.87
N LEU A 80 -2.24 -7.98 -1.91
CA LEU A 80 -2.12 -6.66 -2.52
C LEU A 80 -2.57 -5.54 -1.57
N GLU A 81 -3.67 -5.71 -0.85
CA GLU A 81 -4.11 -4.74 0.16
C GLU A 81 -3.03 -4.49 1.22
N LEU A 82 -2.36 -5.56 1.68
CA LEU A 82 -1.25 -5.47 2.63
C LEU A 82 0.00 -4.82 2.01
N LEU A 83 0.35 -5.17 0.77
CA LEU A 83 1.50 -4.59 0.06
C LEU A 83 1.30 -3.09 -0.18
N ILE A 84 0.10 -2.70 -0.63
CA ILE A 84 -0.26 -1.29 -0.84
C ILE A 84 -0.19 -0.54 0.50
N ALA A 85 -0.70 -1.11 1.59
CA ALA A 85 -0.61 -0.48 2.90
C ALA A 85 0.85 -0.27 3.34
N ALA A 86 1.71 -1.29 3.19
CA ALA A 86 3.13 -1.19 3.51
C ALA A 86 3.85 -0.10 2.70
N ASP A 87 3.57 -0.03 1.40
CA ASP A 87 4.15 0.93 0.46
C ASP A 87 3.67 2.36 0.72
N VAL A 88 2.37 2.55 1.01
CA VAL A 88 1.82 3.85 1.42
C VAL A 88 2.44 4.33 2.73
N ILE A 89 2.56 3.45 3.73
CA ILE A 89 3.19 3.81 5.02
C ILE A 89 4.65 4.25 4.80
N ARG A 90 5.40 3.48 3.98
CA ARG A 90 6.80 3.78 3.66
C ARG A 90 6.94 5.12 2.94
N THR A 91 6.17 5.34 1.87
CA THR A 91 6.27 6.57 1.06
C THR A 91 5.78 7.81 1.81
N VAL A 92 4.70 7.71 2.57
CA VAL A 92 4.17 8.82 3.38
C VAL A 92 5.11 9.21 4.52
N ALA A 93 5.79 8.25 5.14
CA ALA A 93 6.69 8.53 6.25
C ALA A 93 8.10 8.95 5.81
N LEU A 94 8.65 8.32 4.76
CA LEU A 94 10.05 8.50 4.39
C LEU A 94 10.27 9.56 3.30
N ASP A 95 9.36 9.69 2.32
CA ASP A 95 9.57 10.54 1.15
C ASP A 95 8.80 11.86 1.18
N LEU A 96 7.72 11.91 1.96
CA LEU A 96 6.81 13.04 2.04
C LEU A 96 7.19 13.95 3.22
N THR A 97 8.15 14.85 3.01
CA THR A 97 8.33 16.01 3.90
C THR A 97 7.05 16.87 3.89
N LEU A 98 6.70 17.51 5.01
CA LEU A 98 5.51 18.38 5.11
C LEU A 98 5.44 19.42 3.98
N GLU A 99 6.59 19.88 3.51
CA GLU A 99 6.72 20.80 2.38
C GLU A 99 6.32 20.15 1.04
N ARG A 100 6.73 18.91 0.77
CA ARG A 100 6.35 18.15 -0.43
C ARG A 100 4.87 17.76 -0.41
N VAL A 101 4.34 17.40 0.76
CA VAL A 101 2.89 17.15 0.97
C VAL A 101 2.09 18.43 0.67
N ALA A 102 2.54 19.59 1.17
CA ALA A 102 1.89 20.87 0.92
C ALA A 102 1.89 21.25 -0.57
N GLY A 103 2.97 20.94 -1.29
CA GLY A 103 3.06 21.12 -2.75
C GLY A 103 2.03 20.26 -3.50
N LEU A 104 1.96 18.97 -3.20
CA LEU A 104 0.98 18.05 -3.80
C LEU A 104 -0.46 18.45 -3.46
N GLY A 105 -0.74 18.82 -2.22
CA GLY A 105 -2.05 19.29 -1.77
C GLY A 105 -2.51 20.56 -2.49
N SER A 106 -1.57 21.45 -2.83
CA SER A 106 -1.86 22.67 -3.59
C SER A 106 -2.30 22.35 -5.02
N VAL A 107 -1.60 21.44 -5.69
CA VAL A 107 -1.95 21.00 -7.06
C VAL A 107 -3.30 20.27 -7.08
N VAL A 108 -3.56 19.37 -6.13
CA VAL A 108 -4.85 18.67 -6.01
C VAL A 108 -6.00 19.66 -5.78
N ARG A 109 -5.80 20.66 -4.92
CA ARG A 109 -6.81 21.71 -4.67
C ARG A 109 -7.09 22.53 -5.93
N LEU A 110 -6.08 22.87 -6.71
CA LEU A 110 -6.24 23.60 -7.97
C LEU A 110 -7.04 22.77 -9.00
N ILE A 111 -6.70 21.49 -9.18
CA ILE A 111 -7.42 20.59 -10.10
C ILE A 111 -8.87 20.40 -9.65
N HIS A 112 -9.10 20.14 -8.36
CA HIS A 112 -10.45 19.95 -7.82
C HIS A 112 -11.30 21.21 -7.92
N LEU A 113 -10.71 22.38 -7.64
CA LEU A 113 -11.39 23.67 -7.78
C LEU A 113 -11.74 23.93 -9.24
N GLY A 114 -10.81 23.70 -10.17
CA GLY A 114 -11.06 23.81 -11.61
C GLY A 114 -12.16 22.87 -12.10
N PHE A 115 -12.18 21.63 -11.61
CA PHE A 115 -13.25 20.66 -11.92
C PHE A 115 -14.62 21.10 -11.37
N ARG A 116 -14.66 21.64 -10.14
CA ARG A 116 -15.89 22.22 -9.56
C ARG A 116 -16.43 23.37 -10.41
N PHE A 117 -15.58 24.27 -10.89
CA PHE A 117 -15.97 25.37 -11.78
C PHE A 117 -16.47 24.87 -13.13
N SER A 118 -15.81 23.88 -13.73
CA SER A 118 -16.22 23.29 -15.00
C SER A 118 -17.64 22.69 -14.94
N LYS A 119 -18.04 22.11 -13.80
CA LYS A 119 -19.37 21.50 -13.61
C LYS A 119 -20.50 22.52 -13.49
N LEU A 120 -20.23 23.76 -13.07
CA LEU A 120 -21.19 24.85 -12.96
C LEU A 120 -21.46 25.56 -14.30
N GLY A 121 -20.48 25.57 -15.21
CA GLY A 121 -20.64 26.13 -16.56
C GLY A 121 -21.50 25.29 -17.51
N ARG A 122 -21.94 24.09 -17.09
CA ARG A 122 -22.71 23.14 -17.92
C ARG A 122 -24.19 23.05 -17.54
N LEU A 123 -24.71 24.04 -16.82
CA LEU A 123 -26.13 24.17 -16.42
C LEU A 123 -26.76 25.49 -16.91
N SER A 124 -26.05 26.26 -17.72
CA SER A 124 -26.51 27.54 -18.31
C SER A 124 -26.40 27.52 -19.84
N GLY A 125 -26.80 26.40 -20.45
CA GLY A 125 -26.89 26.19 -21.90
C GLY A 125 -28.00 25.22 -22.22
#